data_AF-A0A1Q9BRJ5-F1
#
_entry.id   AF-A0A1Q9BRJ5-F1
#
_cell.length_a   1.000
_cell.length_b   1.000
_cell.length_c   1.000
_cell.angle_alpha   90.00
_cell.angle_beta   90.00
_cell.angle_gamma   90.00
#
_symmetry.space_group_name_H-M   'P 1'
#
loop_
_entity.id
_entity.type
_entity.pdbx_description
1 polymer ?
#
loop_
_entity_poly.entity_id
_entity_poly.type
_entity_poly.pdbx_seq_one_letter_code
_entity_poly.pdbx_strand_id
1 'polypeptide(L)'
;MRTKIFIADHQGRGRLASELFQPVHIGAALYRSGSEAAERDDGYAGSLSALESYADLRCLNHVRRVYSDDLDIIGIQQYRRVFHFPPHAGVLPDGVLEEVHRTTRLQPSYELHVSPPEFEICLDRLREMTSSDIERLLDGCCMVVNRLQSLGEETLESQYLRTISAIYPGDMRYLDAWWDLKEVLREMLPGADVDLLCDEPTGYFNNVMIARRDEFNAYCDFLFAALARLDRWAGVYRLFGYLGERIFTLYLKHQLAMRPDFHLRELPVLVETEHSHLARLRVLPSRHGATYGLDGASVTLHPLNEAGRVRLSSGRTHAVVDVRADTPDLPALSVSFQGPEPARVCFRLWSTCPGKDVDVDIRSHAGQHAVRVLPGAGYHDFALCAASTARFDIRFRLSRAGSPEERHTQVDMQVVGLDRLNIVPQSDLPPGLRVATLASFDEPAYLAANPDLAGVLATDTTFDPHLHFRQHGFIEGRVQSAP
;
A
#
# COMPACT_ATOMS: atom_id res chain seq x y z
N MET A 1 11.96 5.91 -30.35
CA MET A 1 11.67 4.47 -30.27
C MET A 1 10.15 4.31 -30.18
N ARG A 2 9.57 3.21 -30.67
CA ARG A 2 8.13 2.94 -30.52
C ARG A 2 7.87 2.50 -29.07
N THR A 3 7.18 3.34 -28.29
CA THR A 3 6.97 3.13 -26.86
C THR A 3 5.48 3.16 -26.55
N LYS A 4 5.01 2.18 -25.77
CA LYS A 4 3.65 2.17 -25.22
C LYS A 4 3.65 1.62 -23.80
N ILE A 5 2.79 2.20 -22.95
CA ILE A 5 2.52 1.70 -21.60
C ILE A 5 1.05 1.27 -21.56
N PHE A 6 0.80 0.00 -21.28
CA PHE A 6 -0.53 -0.56 -21.21
C PHE A 6 -1.07 -0.51 -19.79
N ILE A 7 -2.34 -0.15 -19.66
CA ILE A 7 -3.04 -0.06 -18.38
C ILE A 7 -4.02 -1.22 -18.27
N ALA A 8 -3.74 -2.16 -17.37
CA ALA A 8 -4.64 -3.26 -17.07
C ALA A 8 -5.90 -2.73 -16.33
N ASP A 9 -7.04 -2.74 -17.02
CA ASP A 9 -8.30 -2.13 -16.56
C ASP A 9 -9.45 -3.15 -16.61
N HIS A 10 -9.80 -3.76 -15.48
CA HIS A 10 -10.93 -4.70 -15.44
C HIS A 10 -12.31 -4.01 -15.46
N GLN A 11 -12.36 -2.67 -15.33
CA GLN A 11 -13.60 -1.90 -15.42
C GLN A 11 -13.84 -1.40 -16.86
N GLY A 12 -12.83 -1.49 -17.72
CA GLY A 12 -12.88 -1.01 -19.10
C GLY A 12 -13.22 0.47 -19.19
N ARG A 13 -12.82 1.31 -18.22
CA ARG A 13 -13.17 2.74 -18.19
C ARG A 13 -12.23 3.58 -19.04
N GLY A 14 -10.99 3.15 -19.22
CA GLY A 14 -10.02 3.84 -20.07
C GLY A 14 -9.58 5.21 -19.52
N ARG A 15 -9.53 5.36 -18.19
CA ARG A 15 -9.22 6.65 -17.53
C ARG A 15 -7.89 7.27 -18.01
N LEU A 16 -6.84 6.47 -18.16
CA LEU A 16 -5.52 6.91 -18.59
C LEU A 16 -5.26 6.53 -20.06
N ALA A 17 -6.01 7.12 -20.99
CA ALA A 17 -5.76 6.99 -22.42
C ALA A 17 -4.95 8.20 -22.94
N SER A 18 -3.86 7.94 -23.65
CA SER A 18 -3.08 8.96 -24.38
C SER A 18 -2.27 8.33 -25.53
N GLU A 19 -1.46 9.13 -26.23
CA GLU A 19 -0.53 8.58 -27.23
C GLU A 19 0.45 7.57 -26.60
N LEU A 20 0.87 7.79 -25.35
CA LEU A 20 1.77 6.89 -24.64
C LEU A 20 1.03 5.77 -23.89
N PHE A 21 -0.12 6.07 -23.29
CA PHE A 21 -0.84 5.14 -22.42
C PHE A 21 -2.04 4.49 -23.12
N GLN A 22 -2.09 3.16 -23.13
CA GLN A 22 -3.11 2.36 -23.80
C GLN A 22 -3.89 1.51 -22.78
N PRO A 23 -5.13 1.87 -22.42
CA PRO A 23 -5.97 1.02 -21.59
C PRO A 23 -6.37 -0.27 -22.31
N VAL A 24 -6.25 -1.39 -21.59
CA VAL A 24 -6.70 -2.71 -22.01
C VAL A 24 -7.76 -3.19 -21.04
N HIS A 25 -8.97 -3.41 -21.54
CA HIS A 25 -10.03 -4.09 -20.84
C HIS A 25 -9.64 -5.58 -20.70
N ILE A 26 -9.08 -5.92 -19.54
CA ILE A 26 -8.70 -7.29 -19.23
C ILE A 26 -9.90 -8.11 -18.77
N GLY A 27 -9.94 -9.39 -19.13
CA GLY A 27 -11.08 -10.23 -18.82
C GLY A 27 -12.35 -9.85 -19.59
N ALA A 28 -12.20 -9.24 -20.76
CA ALA A 28 -13.31 -8.81 -21.61
C ALA A 28 -14.25 -9.97 -22.02
N ALA A 29 -13.73 -11.20 -22.08
CA ALA A 29 -14.53 -12.41 -22.31
C ALA A 29 -15.42 -12.78 -21.10
N LEU A 30 -15.03 -12.37 -19.89
CA LEU A 30 -15.79 -12.58 -18.65
C LEU A 30 -16.83 -11.47 -18.44
N TYR A 31 -16.50 -10.23 -18.80
CA TYR A 31 -17.33 -9.06 -18.54
C TYR A 31 -17.68 -8.32 -19.83
N ARG A 32 -18.98 -8.24 -20.14
CA ARG A 32 -19.48 -7.50 -21.31
C ARG A 32 -19.57 -5.99 -21.09
N SER A 33 -19.42 -5.52 -19.85
CA SER A 33 -19.40 -4.08 -19.52
C SER A 33 -18.02 -3.50 -19.75
N GLY A 34 -17.88 -2.58 -20.70
CA GLY A 34 -16.65 -1.82 -20.92
C GLY A 34 -16.92 -0.65 -21.88
N SER A 35 -16.10 0.40 -21.78
CA SER A 35 -16.11 1.52 -22.71
C SER A 35 -15.53 1.11 -24.06
N GLU A 36 -16.02 1.69 -25.16
CA GLU A 36 -15.38 1.58 -26.49
C GLU A 36 -13.95 2.14 -26.51
N ALA A 37 -13.59 2.97 -25.51
CA ALA A 37 -12.26 3.57 -25.42
C ALA A 37 -11.16 2.58 -24.97
N ALA A 38 -11.51 1.44 -24.35
CA ALA A 38 -10.55 0.45 -23.90
C ALA A 38 -10.47 -0.71 -24.91
N GLU A 39 -9.24 -1.06 -25.31
CA GLU A 39 -9.02 -2.21 -26.17
C GLU A 39 -9.31 -3.50 -25.40
N ARG A 40 -9.95 -4.49 -26.04
CA ARG A 40 -10.30 -5.75 -25.40
C ARG A 40 -9.19 -6.78 -25.54
N ASP A 41 -8.97 -7.58 -24.49
CA ASP A 41 -7.97 -8.65 -24.49
C ASP A 41 -8.47 -9.99 -25.09
N ASP A 42 -9.70 -10.06 -25.62
CA ASP A 42 -10.37 -11.30 -26.09
C ASP A 42 -10.42 -11.48 -27.61
N GLY A 43 -9.74 -10.63 -28.38
CA GLY A 43 -9.86 -10.57 -29.84
C GLY A 43 -9.03 -11.58 -30.66
N TYR A 44 -8.29 -12.51 -30.02
CA TYR A 44 -7.35 -13.40 -30.72
C TYR A 44 -7.28 -14.81 -30.10
N ALA A 45 -6.85 -15.77 -30.91
CA ALA A 45 -6.69 -17.16 -30.49
C ALA A 45 -5.57 -17.30 -29.45
N GLY A 46 -5.83 -18.03 -28.36
CA GLY A 46 -4.90 -18.19 -27.25
C GLY A 46 -4.95 -17.06 -26.21
N SER A 47 -5.91 -16.13 -26.33
CA SER A 47 -6.20 -15.15 -25.28
C SER A 47 -6.53 -15.82 -23.94
N LEU A 48 -6.01 -15.24 -22.86
CA LEU A 48 -6.29 -15.66 -21.48
C LEU A 48 -7.49 -14.90 -20.86
N SER A 49 -8.22 -14.13 -21.65
CA SER A 49 -9.31 -13.25 -21.18
C SER A 49 -10.35 -14.00 -20.33
N ALA A 50 -10.71 -15.23 -20.74
CA ALA A 50 -11.71 -16.03 -20.05
C ALA A 50 -11.20 -16.75 -18.78
N LEU A 51 -9.92 -16.62 -18.41
CA LEU A 51 -9.32 -17.38 -17.31
C LEU A 51 -9.18 -16.52 -16.05
N GLU A 52 -10.00 -16.79 -15.04
CA GLU A 52 -10.02 -16.07 -13.74
C GLU A 52 -8.72 -16.17 -12.94
N SER A 53 -7.97 -17.25 -13.10
CA SER A 53 -6.68 -17.47 -12.43
C SER A 53 -5.63 -16.40 -12.76
N TYR A 54 -5.64 -15.86 -13.99
CA TYR A 54 -4.57 -14.98 -14.49
C TYR A 54 -4.69 -13.52 -14.02
N ALA A 55 -5.86 -13.07 -13.54
CA ALA A 55 -6.05 -11.71 -13.06
C ALA A 55 -5.44 -10.64 -14.02
N ASP A 56 -4.55 -9.79 -13.51
CA ASP A 56 -3.89 -8.72 -14.28
C ASP A 56 -2.84 -9.26 -15.28
N LEU A 57 -2.39 -10.51 -15.16
CA LEU A 57 -1.45 -11.13 -16.09
C LEU A 57 -2.05 -11.34 -17.50
N ARG A 58 -3.37 -11.22 -17.65
CA ARG A 58 -4.01 -11.18 -18.97
C ARG A 58 -3.49 -10.02 -19.81
N CYS A 59 -3.24 -8.86 -19.20
CA CYS A 59 -2.64 -7.72 -19.88
C CYS A 59 -1.25 -8.06 -20.40
N LEU A 60 -0.41 -8.69 -19.57
CA LEU A 60 0.92 -9.14 -19.96
C LEU A 60 0.87 -10.11 -21.15
N ASN A 61 -0.04 -11.07 -21.11
CA ASN A 61 -0.21 -12.03 -22.22
C ASN A 61 -0.67 -11.33 -23.51
N HIS A 62 -1.68 -10.46 -23.41
CA HIS A 62 -2.19 -9.66 -24.51
C HIS A 62 -1.09 -8.85 -25.18
N VAL A 63 -0.35 -8.08 -24.39
CA VAL A 63 0.73 -7.22 -24.89
C VAL A 63 1.85 -8.05 -25.51
N ARG A 64 2.24 -9.16 -24.88
CA ARG A 64 3.23 -10.09 -25.44
C ARG A 64 2.79 -10.63 -26.80
N ARG A 65 1.53 -11.03 -26.95
CA ARG A 65 1.01 -11.68 -28.17
C ARG A 65 0.71 -10.71 -29.31
N VAL A 66 0.24 -9.51 -28.99
CA VAL A 66 -0.31 -8.58 -29.98
C VAL A 66 0.66 -7.45 -30.33
N TYR A 67 1.44 -6.97 -29.35
CA TYR A 67 2.19 -5.72 -29.50
C TYR A 67 3.70 -5.84 -29.41
N SER A 68 4.21 -6.86 -28.72
CA SER A 68 5.61 -6.83 -28.30
C SER A 68 6.62 -6.76 -29.45
N ASP A 69 6.35 -7.40 -30.59
CA ASP A 69 7.26 -7.37 -31.74
C ASP A 69 7.33 -5.99 -32.42
N ASP A 70 6.30 -5.16 -32.24
CA ASP A 70 6.16 -3.84 -32.83
C ASP A 70 6.59 -2.69 -31.93
N LEU A 71 7.00 -2.97 -30.69
CA LEU A 71 7.42 -1.96 -29.74
C LEU A 71 8.89 -2.14 -29.39
N ASP A 72 9.57 -1.03 -29.13
CA ASP A 72 10.95 -1.03 -28.63
C ASP A 72 10.96 -0.99 -27.10
N ILE A 73 9.98 -0.30 -26.51
CA ILE A 73 9.80 -0.15 -25.06
C ILE A 73 8.33 -0.44 -24.72
N ILE A 74 8.13 -1.28 -23.72
CA ILE A 74 6.83 -1.78 -23.30
C ILE A 74 6.68 -1.54 -21.80
N GLY A 75 5.57 -0.93 -21.40
CA GLY A 75 5.20 -0.79 -20.00
C GLY A 75 3.87 -1.45 -19.68
N ILE A 76 3.72 -1.90 -18.43
CA ILE A 76 2.50 -2.45 -17.84
C ILE A 76 2.28 -1.76 -16.51
N GLN A 77 1.10 -1.18 -16.33
CA GLN A 77 0.60 -0.63 -15.07
C GLN A 77 -0.84 -1.07 -14.86
N GLN A 78 -1.41 -0.76 -13.70
CA GLN A 78 -2.81 -1.09 -13.38
C GLN A 78 -3.65 0.18 -13.29
N TYR A 79 -4.94 0.09 -13.59
CA TYR A 79 -5.83 1.26 -13.63
C TYR A 79 -5.90 2.08 -12.32
N ARG A 80 -5.63 1.44 -11.17
CA ARG A 80 -5.57 2.08 -9.84
C ARG A 80 -4.17 2.10 -9.22
N ARG A 81 -3.15 1.63 -9.95
CA ARG A 81 -1.76 1.55 -9.50
C ARG A 81 -0.83 1.95 -10.64
N VAL A 82 -0.36 3.20 -10.59
CA VAL A 82 0.50 3.79 -11.62
C VAL A 82 1.84 4.23 -11.04
N PHE A 83 2.89 4.25 -11.84
CA PHE A 83 4.18 4.75 -11.35
C PHE A 83 4.11 6.23 -11.02
N HIS A 84 4.74 6.62 -9.90
CA HIS A 84 5.08 8.00 -9.65
C HIS A 84 6.38 8.35 -10.37
N PHE A 85 6.27 9.11 -11.46
CA PHE A 85 7.43 9.54 -12.22
C PHE A 85 8.05 10.81 -11.61
N PRO A 86 9.38 10.93 -11.59
CA PRO A 86 10.05 12.16 -11.16
C PRO A 86 9.67 13.33 -12.09
N PRO A 87 9.69 14.57 -11.59
CA PRO A 87 9.27 15.71 -12.36
C PRO A 87 10.34 16.07 -13.39
N HIS A 88 9.94 16.57 -14.55
CA HIS A 88 10.89 17.13 -15.51
C HIS A 88 11.45 18.47 -14.99
N ALA A 89 12.69 18.78 -15.36
CA ALA A 89 13.28 20.08 -15.06
C ALA A 89 12.40 21.21 -15.65
N GLY A 90 12.01 22.16 -14.80
CA GLY A 90 11.29 23.38 -15.22
C GLY A 90 9.76 23.32 -15.12
N VAL A 91 9.16 22.19 -14.74
CA VAL A 91 7.72 22.12 -14.44
C VAL A 91 7.52 22.36 -12.95
N LEU A 92 6.85 23.46 -12.59
CA LEU A 92 6.40 23.69 -11.22
C LEU A 92 5.27 22.69 -10.92
N PRO A 93 5.43 21.78 -9.96
CA PRO A 93 4.37 20.84 -9.64
C PRO A 93 3.21 21.62 -9.00
N ASP A 94 1.97 21.26 -9.34
CA ASP A 94 0.83 21.69 -8.55
C ASP A 94 1.00 21.23 -7.10
N GLY A 95 0.33 21.90 -6.15
CA GLY A 95 0.52 21.62 -4.71
C GLY A 95 0.33 20.16 -4.30
N VAL A 96 -0.48 19.38 -5.05
CA VAL A 96 -0.61 17.92 -4.87
C VAL A 96 0.66 17.19 -5.31
N LEU A 97 1.18 17.48 -6.51
CA LEU A 97 2.40 16.87 -7.01
C LEU A 97 3.61 17.23 -6.16
N GLU A 98 3.71 18.46 -5.64
CA GLU A 98 4.77 18.83 -4.68
C GLU A 98 4.71 17.96 -3.43
N GLU A 99 3.49 17.71 -2.93
CA GLU A 99 3.27 16.88 -1.75
C GLU A 99 3.58 15.41 -2.03
N VAL A 100 3.19 14.88 -3.19
CA VAL A 100 3.56 13.51 -3.60
C VAL A 100 5.09 13.38 -3.67
N HIS A 101 5.79 14.33 -4.29
CA HIS A 101 7.26 14.32 -4.36
C HIS A 101 7.91 14.46 -2.99
N ARG A 102 7.33 15.28 -2.11
CA ARG A 102 7.78 15.38 -0.72
C ARG A 102 7.57 14.05 -0.01
N THR A 103 6.37 13.51 -0.06
CA THR A 103 5.98 12.25 0.59
C THR A 103 6.84 11.09 0.12
N THR A 104 7.10 10.99 -1.19
CA THR A 104 8.01 9.99 -1.77
C THR A 104 9.42 10.02 -1.19
N ARG A 105 9.94 11.21 -0.89
CA ARG A 105 11.27 11.38 -0.26
C ARG A 105 11.25 11.03 1.22
N LEU A 106 10.11 11.20 1.87
CA LEU A 106 9.96 11.00 3.31
C LEU A 106 9.49 9.59 3.68
N GLN A 107 8.79 8.90 2.77
CA GLN A 107 8.23 7.58 2.97
C GLN A 107 8.99 6.53 2.16
N PRO A 108 9.63 5.55 2.82
CA PRO A 108 10.32 4.48 2.14
C PRO A 108 9.35 3.46 1.50
N SER A 109 8.05 3.55 1.80
CA SER A 109 7.01 2.70 1.19
C SER A 109 7.13 2.70 -0.33
N TYR A 110 6.89 1.54 -0.92
CA TYR A 110 6.78 1.42 -2.37
C TYR A 110 5.43 1.95 -2.89
N GLU A 111 4.39 1.95 -2.07
CA GLU A 111 3.09 2.51 -2.39
C GLU A 111 2.85 3.86 -1.72
N LEU A 112 2.24 4.77 -2.48
CA LEU A 112 1.77 6.07 -2.05
C LEU A 112 0.27 6.14 -2.31
N HIS A 113 -0.53 6.02 -1.26
CA HIS A 113 -1.98 6.03 -1.40
C HIS A 113 -2.47 7.46 -1.53
N VAL A 114 -3.33 7.71 -2.50
CA VAL A 114 -3.89 9.04 -2.78
C VAL A 114 -5.39 8.91 -2.98
N SER A 115 -6.14 9.95 -2.62
CA SER A 115 -7.58 9.98 -2.82
C SER A 115 -7.94 10.00 -4.32
N PRO A 116 -9.17 9.65 -4.72
CA PRO A 116 -9.54 9.67 -6.14
C PRO A 116 -9.35 11.03 -6.83
N PRO A 117 -9.68 12.18 -6.22
CA PRO A 117 -9.39 13.49 -6.84
C PRO A 117 -7.89 13.76 -7.03
N GLU A 118 -7.06 13.38 -6.06
CA GLU A 118 -5.61 13.54 -6.16
C GLU A 118 -4.99 12.59 -7.18
N PHE A 119 -5.54 11.37 -7.28
CA PHE A 119 -5.16 10.40 -8.30
C PHE A 119 -5.43 10.94 -9.70
N GLU A 120 -6.60 11.55 -9.95
CA GLU A 120 -6.90 12.18 -11.24
C GLU A 120 -5.92 13.30 -11.60
N ILE A 121 -5.54 14.15 -10.65
CA ILE A 121 -4.49 15.17 -10.88
C ILE A 121 -3.17 14.50 -11.30
N CYS A 122 -2.84 13.37 -10.68
CA CYS A 122 -1.66 12.60 -11.08
C CYS A 122 -1.83 11.98 -12.49
N LEU A 123 -3.02 11.48 -12.83
CA LEU A 123 -3.31 10.95 -14.16
C LEU A 123 -3.22 12.02 -15.25
N ASP A 124 -3.71 13.25 -14.99
CA ASP A 124 -3.56 14.38 -15.91
C ASP A 124 -2.09 14.62 -16.26
N ARG A 125 -1.21 14.57 -15.24
CA ARG A 125 0.22 14.69 -15.46
C ARG A 125 0.80 13.54 -16.28
N LEU A 126 0.31 12.31 -16.08
CA LEU A 126 0.75 11.17 -16.90
C LEU A 126 0.31 11.32 -18.35
N ARG A 127 -0.89 11.86 -18.63
CA ARG A 127 -1.38 12.07 -20.00
C ARG A 127 -0.45 12.99 -20.82
N GLU A 128 0.28 13.88 -20.17
CA GLU A 128 1.26 14.79 -20.80
C GLU A 128 2.63 14.14 -21.09
N MET A 129 2.90 12.94 -20.57
CA MET A 129 4.18 12.27 -20.78
C MET A 129 4.35 11.76 -22.21
N THR A 130 5.60 11.77 -22.67
CA THR A 130 6.01 11.38 -24.01
C THR A 130 6.90 10.13 -24.00
N SER A 131 7.06 9.49 -25.16
CA SER A 131 8.00 8.38 -25.34
C SER A 131 9.44 8.75 -24.94
N SER A 132 9.87 9.99 -25.20
CA SER A 132 11.20 10.49 -24.81
C SER A 132 11.39 10.59 -23.30
N ASP A 133 10.33 10.77 -22.53
CA ASP A 133 10.40 10.76 -21.06
C ASP A 133 10.70 9.35 -20.55
N ILE A 134 10.07 8.34 -21.17
CA ILE A 134 10.29 6.94 -20.84
C ILE A 134 11.66 6.45 -21.31
N GLU A 135 12.13 6.89 -22.48
CA GLU A 135 13.48 6.59 -22.97
C GLU A 135 14.55 7.11 -22.01
N ARG A 136 14.42 8.35 -21.52
CA ARG A 136 15.31 8.92 -20.48
C ARG A 136 15.19 8.17 -19.15
N LEU A 137 13.99 7.71 -18.81
CA LEU A 137 13.77 6.93 -17.60
C LEU A 137 14.45 5.55 -17.68
N LEU A 138 14.61 4.97 -18.86
CA LEU A 138 15.34 3.72 -19.07
C LEU A 138 16.84 3.91 -19.35
N ASP A 139 17.33 5.14 -19.34
CA ASP A 139 18.75 5.40 -19.54
C ASP A 139 19.59 4.80 -18.39
N GLY A 140 20.52 3.93 -18.75
CA GLY A 140 21.36 3.19 -17.80
C GLY A 140 20.67 2.05 -17.03
N CYS A 141 19.44 1.64 -17.38
CA CYS A 141 18.79 0.46 -16.79
C CYS A 141 18.07 -0.44 -17.81
N CYS A 142 17.87 -1.69 -17.43
CA CYS A 142 17.18 -2.71 -18.22
C CYS A 142 15.66 -2.57 -18.05
N MET A 143 15.22 -2.33 -16.83
CA MET A 143 13.81 -2.24 -16.45
C MET A 143 13.59 -1.15 -15.40
N VAL A 144 12.41 -0.56 -15.45
CA VAL A 144 11.79 0.21 -14.37
C VAL A 144 10.76 -0.69 -13.69
N VAL A 145 10.84 -0.81 -12.38
CA VAL A 145 9.94 -1.63 -11.57
C VAL A 145 9.45 -0.84 -10.35
N ASN A 146 8.47 -1.37 -9.63
CA ASN A 146 8.08 -0.77 -8.35
C ASN A 146 9.26 -0.85 -7.37
N ARG A 147 9.30 0.07 -6.42
CA ARG A 147 10.28 0.04 -5.34
C ARG A 147 10.20 -1.29 -4.58
N LEU A 148 11.37 -1.83 -4.22
CA LEU A 148 11.47 -3.06 -3.46
C LEU A 148 10.81 -2.87 -2.09
N GLN A 149 9.86 -3.74 -1.76
CA GLN A 149 9.18 -3.70 -0.48
C GLN A 149 9.96 -4.52 0.55
N SER A 150 10.19 -3.95 1.73
CA SER A 150 10.62 -4.72 2.91
C SER A 150 9.41 -5.35 3.59
N LEU A 151 9.54 -6.62 3.97
CA LEU A 151 8.53 -7.43 4.65
C LEU A 151 8.77 -7.51 6.18
N GLY A 152 9.77 -6.80 6.69
CA GLY A 152 10.12 -6.81 8.11
C GLY A 152 10.67 -8.16 8.55
N GLU A 153 9.99 -8.80 9.49
CA GLU A 153 10.35 -10.13 10.01
C GLU A 153 9.79 -11.28 9.15
N GLU A 154 8.90 -10.99 8.20
CA GLU A 154 8.35 -12.00 7.29
C GLU A 154 9.28 -12.25 6.10
N THR A 155 9.30 -13.50 5.64
CA THR A 155 9.92 -13.87 4.36
C THR A 155 8.90 -13.73 3.23
N LEU A 156 9.36 -13.76 1.98
CA LEU A 156 8.47 -13.78 0.82
C LEU A 156 7.51 -14.98 0.87
N GLU A 157 8.00 -16.14 1.29
CA GLU A 157 7.18 -17.35 1.49
C GLU A 157 6.17 -17.17 2.64
N SER A 158 6.63 -16.78 3.83
CA SER A 158 5.74 -16.67 5.00
C SER A 158 4.65 -15.63 4.76
N GLN A 159 5.00 -14.52 4.08
CA GLN A 159 4.04 -13.51 3.65
C GLN A 159 2.97 -14.09 2.72
N TYR A 160 3.37 -14.84 1.68
CA TYR A 160 2.42 -15.46 0.77
C TYR A 160 1.49 -16.42 1.52
N LEU A 161 2.06 -17.36 2.28
CA LEU A 161 1.31 -18.39 2.98
C LEU A 161 0.32 -17.78 3.97
N ARG A 162 0.75 -16.78 4.76
CA ARG A 162 -0.12 -16.07 5.70
C ARG A 162 -1.23 -15.31 4.98
N THR A 163 -0.89 -14.52 3.97
CA THR A 163 -1.87 -13.69 3.25
C THR A 163 -2.90 -14.56 2.53
N ILE A 164 -2.47 -15.60 1.83
CA ILE A 164 -3.40 -16.50 1.12
C ILE A 164 -4.27 -17.29 2.09
N SER A 165 -3.72 -17.77 3.20
CA SER A 165 -4.51 -18.47 4.22
C SER A 165 -5.56 -17.57 4.86
N ALA A 166 -5.27 -16.26 4.96
CA ALA A 166 -6.24 -15.28 5.45
C ALA A 166 -7.32 -14.95 4.42
N ILE A 167 -6.98 -14.86 3.12
CA ILE A 167 -7.94 -14.54 2.05
C ILE A 167 -8.81 -15.76 1.70
N TYR A 168 -8.23 -16.97 1.71
CA TYR A 168 -8.89 -18.21 1.32
C TYR A 168 -8.74 -19.28 2.42
N PRO A 169 -9.37 -19.09 3.58
CA PRO A 169 -9.19 -19.98 4.72
C PRO A 169 -9.65 -21.41 4.39
N GLY A 170 -8.74 -22.38 4.58
CA GLY A 170 -9.00 -23.80 4.37
C GLY A 170 -8.89 -24.29 2.93
N ASP A 171 -8.64 -23.41 1.94
CA ASP A 171 -8.44 -23.83 0.55
C ASP A 171 -6.99 -24.23 0.28
N MET A 172 -6.69 -25.50 0.51
CA MET A 172 -5.34 -26.07 0.34
C MET A 172 -4.78 -25.93 -1.07
N ARG A 173 -5.62 -25.73 -2.10
CA ARG A 173 -5.16 -25.64 -3.50
C ARG A 173 -4.17 -24.49 -3.72
N TYR A 174 -4.32 -23.37 -3.01
CA TYR A 174 -3.37 -22.27 -3.13
C TYR A 174 -2.01 -22.60 -2.49
N LEU A 175 -2.01 -23.34 -1.39
CA LEU A 175 -0.80 -23.77 -0.71
C LEU A 175 -0.08 -24.86 -1.53
N ASP A 176 -0.82 -25.83 -2.05
CA ASP A 176 -0.27 -26.88 -2.92
C ASP A 176 0.36 -26.28 -4.18
N ALA A 177 -0.31 -25.30 -4.80
CA ALA A 177 0.22 -24.62 -5.97
C ALA A 177 1.51 -23.81 -5.69
N TRP A 178 1.69 -23.30 -4.47
CA TRP A 178 2.94 -22.66 -4.05
C TRP A 178 4.10 -23.65 -4.02
N TRP A 179 3.88 -24.84 -3.45
CA TRP A 179 4.92 -25.88 -3.39
C TRP A 179 5.28 -26.39 -4.78
N ASP A 180 4.28 -26.61 -5.65
CA ASP A 180 4.55 -26.95 -7.05
C ASP A 180 5.32 -25.87 -7.78
N LEU A 181 4.97 -24.60 -7.55
CA LEU A 181 5.71 -23.48 -8.13
C LEU A 181 7.18 -23.52 -7.73
N LYS A 182 7.49 -23.81 -6.46
CA LYS A 182 8.89 -23.91 -6.01
C LYS A 182 9.65 -25.00 -6.75
N GLU A 183 9.05 -26.17 -6.97
CA GLU A 183 9.68 -27.23 -7.77
C GLU A 183 9.92 -26.78 -9.22
N VAL A 184 8.93 -26.13 -9.84
CA VAL A 184 9.07 -25.56 -11.19
C VAL A 184 10.22 -24.54 -11.24
N LEU A 185 10.32 -23.65 -10.25
CA LEU A 185 11.35 -22.62 -10.22
C LEU A 185 12.75 -23.18 -9.96
N ARG A 186 12.89 -24.26 -9.17
CA ARG A 186 14.19 -24.93 -8.95
C ARG A 186 14.79 -25.45 -10.25
N GLU A 187 13.94 -25.89 -11.18
CA GLU A 187 14.38 -26.32 -12.50
C GLU A 187 14.64 -25.15 -13.45
N MET A 188 13.86 -24.08 -13.36
CA MET A 188 13.90 -22.95 -14.29
C MET A 188 14.94 -21.87 -13.94
N LEU A 189 15.45 -21.84 -12.70
CA LEU A 189 16.44 -20.88 -12.21
C LEU A 189 17.78 -21.60 -11.92
N PRO A 190 18.59 -21.90 -12.95
CA PRO A 190 19.80 -22.69 -12.77
C PRO A 190 20.80 -22.00 -11.84
N GLY A 191 21.30 -22.73 -10.84
CA GLY A 191 22.28 -22.22 -9.88
C GLY A 191 21.69 -21.30 -8.80
N ALA A 192 20.38 -21.04 -8.81
CA ALA A 192 19.71 -20.36 -7.72
C ALA A 192 19.29 -21.35 -6.61
N ASP A 193 19.44 -20.93 -5.36
CA ASP A 193 18.76 -21.56 -4.23
C ASP A 193 17.40 -20.89 -4.07
N VAL A 194 16.35 -21.55 -4.57
CA VAL A 194 14.97 -21.02 -4.56
C VAL A 194 14.45 -20.89 -3.14
N ASP A 195 14.84 -21.77 -2.22
CA ASP A 195 14.41 -21.69 -0.82
C ASP A 195 15.02 -20.44 -0.17
N LEU A 196 16.32 -20.21 -0.38
CA LEU A 196 16.98 -19.00 0.11
C LEU A 196 16.36 -17.71 -0.47
N LEU A 197 16.04 -17.69 -1.77
CA LEU A 197 15.38 -16.53 -2.40
C LEU A 197 13.98 -16.28 -1.83
N CYS A 198 13.24 -17.34 -1.51
CA CYS A 198 11.92 -17.27 -0.87
C CYS A 198 12.00 -16.86 0.61
N ASP A 199 13.12 -17.12 1.28
CA ASP A 199 13.39 -16.74 2.66
C ASP A 199 13.82 -15.27 2.82
N GLU A 200 14.06 -14.55 1.72
CA GLU A 200 14.41 -13.14 1.79
C GLU A 200 13.21 -12.26 2.22
N PRO A 201 13.40 -11.27 3.11
CA PRO A 201 12.34 -10.41 3.62
C PRO A 201 12.05 -9.22 2.68
N THR A 202 12.15 -9.43 1.36
CA THR A 202 11.93 -8.37 0.37
C THR A 202 11.29 -8.89 -0.91
N GLY A 203 10.47 -8.06 -1.56
CA GLY A 203 9.84 -8.44 -2.83
C GLY A 203 9.31 -7.28 -3.67
N TYR A 204 9.06 -7.56 -4.95
CA TYR A 204 8.42 -6.68 -5.92
C TYR A 204 6.97 -7.15 -6.15
N PHE A 205 5.99 -6.27 -5.97
CA PHE A 205 4.56 -6.59 -6.00
C PHE A 205 3.82 -5.77 -7.07
N ASN A 206 2.58 -6.16 -7.38
CA ASN A 206 1.68 -5.56 -8.38
C ASN A 206 1.97 -5.85 -9.87
N ASN A 207 3.00 -6.64 -10.21
CA ASN A 207 3.33 -7.02 -11.60
C ASN A 207 3.44 -5.81 -12.57
N VAL A 208 3.89 -4.66 -12.07
CA VAL A 208 4.07 -3.43 -12.87
C VAL A 208 5.53 -3.27 -13.30
N MET A 209 5.75 -2.87 -14.54
CA MET A 209 7.10 -2.68 -15.08
C MET A 209 7.11 -1.79 -16.33
N ILE A 210 8.27 -1.23 -16.67
CA ILE A 210 8.57 -0.68 -17.99
C ILE A 210 9.93 -1.23 -18.41
N ALA A 211 10.04 -1.81 -19.60
CA ALA A 211 11.25 -2.48 -20.03
C ALA A 211 11.49 -2.31 -21.53
N ARG A 212 12.73 -2.51 -21.96
CA ARG A 212 13.04 -2.73 -23.37
C ARG A 212 12.39 -4.04 -23.82
N ARG A 213 11.99 -4.11 -25.10
CA ARG A 213 11.29 -5.27 -25.68
C ARG A 213 11.91 -6.61 -25.28
N ASP A 214 13.23 -6.73 -25.41
CA ASP A 214 13.91 -8.01 -25.20
C ASP A 214 13.80 -8.48 -23.74
N GLU A 215 13.92 -7.56 -22.78
CA GLU A 215 13.76 -7.87 -21.35
C GLU A 215 12.29 -8.16 -20.98
N PHE A 216 11.35 -7.40 -21.56
CA PHE A 216 9.92 -7.66 -21.41
C PHE A 216 9.56 -9.06 -21.92
N ASN A 217 10.02 -9.40 -23.13
CA ASN A 217 9.76 -10.68 -23.76
C ASN A 217 10.41 -11.83 -23.00
N ALA A 218 11.66 -11.67 -22.56
CA ALA A 218 12.35 -12.67 -21.75
C ALA A 218 11.59 -12.97 -20.44
N TYR A 219 11.10 -11.93 -19.75
CA TYR A 219 10.29 -12.12 -18.56
C TYR A 219 8.95 -12.78 -18.86
N CYS A 220 8.21 -12.33 -19.89
CA CYS A 220 6.93 -12.94 -20.27
C CYS A 220 7.10 -14.41 -20.64
N ASP A 221 8.13 -14.75 -21.42
CA ASP A 221 8.41 -16.12 -21.84
C ASP A 221 8.75 -17.00 -20.62
N PHE A 222 9.53 -16.49 -19.65
CA PHE A 222 9.80 -17.16 -18.39
C PHE A 222 8.53 -17.36 -17.54
N LEU A 223 7.76 -16.29 -17.32
CA LEU A 223 6.53 -16.29 -16.52
C LEU A 223 5.52 -17.30 -17.08
N PHE A 224 5.19 -17.22 -18.37
CA PHE A 224 4.18 -18.09 -18.96
C PHE A 224 4.67 -19.53 -19.13
N ALA A 225 5.97 -19.77 -19.28
CA ALA A 225 6.52 -21.12 -19.22
C ALA A 225 6.36 -21.74 -17.82
N ALA A 226 6.62 -20.98 -16.75
CA ALA A 226 6.42 -21.44 -15.38
C ALA A 226 4.93 -21.73 -15.09
N LEU A 227 4.03 -20.82 -15.47
CA LEU A 227 2.59 -20.99 -15.26
C LEU A 227 2.00 -22.14 -16.10
N ALA A 228 2.51 -22.39 -17.32
CA ALA A 228 2.08 -23.53 -18.13
C ALA A 228 2.39 -24.88 -17.46
N ARG A 229 3.45 -24.96 -16.65
CA ARG A 229 3.77 -26.15 -15.84
C ARG A 229 2.84 -26.33 -14.63
N LEU A 230 2.05 -25.30 -14.31
CA LEU A 230 1.07 -25.28 -13.24
C LEU A 230 -0.38 -25.37 -13.76
N ASP A 231 -0.60 -25.75 -15.02
CA ASP A 231 -1.90 -25.72 -15.71
C ASP A 231 -3.04 -26.41 -14.95
N ARG A 232 -2.74 -27.45 -14.15
CA ARG A 232 -3.73 -28.11 -13.28
C ARG A 232 -4.43 -27.16 -12.30
N TRP A 233 -3.81 -26.02 -12.01
CA TRP A 233 -4.32 -24.98 -11.12
C TRP A 233 -5.00 -23.81 -11.85
N ALA A 234 -5.09 -23.84 -13.18
CA ALA A 234 -5.65 -22.74 -13.98
C ALA A 234 -7.12 -22.42 -13.66
N GLY A 235 -7.85 -23.35 -13.03
CA GLY A 235 -9.22 -23.13 -12.56
C GLY A 235 -9.34 -22.47 -11.18
N VAL A 236 -8.23 -22.21 -10.47
CA VAL A 236 -8.25 -21.58 -9.14
C VAL A 236 -8.28 -20.07 -9.28
N TYR A 237 -9.31 -19.44 -8.72
CA TYR A 237 -9.57 -18.00 -8.85
C TYR A 237 -8.35 -17.14 -8.47
N ARG A 238 -7.90 -16.29 -9.39
CA ARG A 238 -6.76 -15.35 -9.24
C ARG A 238 -5.41 -15.92 -8.78
N LEU A 239 -5.28 -17.24 -8.63
CA LEU A 239 -4.08 -17.89 -8.12
C LEU A 239 -2.81 -17.47 -8.88
N PHE A 240 -2.85 -17.49 -10.20
CA PHE A 240 -1.69 -17.10 -11.01
C PHE A 240 -1.37 -15.61 -10.93
N GLY A 241 -2.35 -14.76 -10.66
CA GLY A 241 -2.10 -13.36 -10.31
C GLY A 241 -1.22 -13.23 -9.07
N TYR A 242 -1.52 -13.99 -8.01
CA TYR A 242 -0.70 -14.02 -6.79
C TYR A 242 0.68 -14.64 -7.04
N LEU A 243 0.73 -15.83 -7.65
CA LEU A 243 2.00 -16.49 -7.96
C LEU A 243 2.88 -15.64 -8.89
N GLY A 244 2.28 -14.91 -9.82
CA GLY A 244 2.97 -14.01 -10.75
C GLY A 244 3.83 -12.96 -10.06
N GLU A 245 3.38 -12.39 -8.94
CA GLU A 245 4.17 -11.42 -8.18
C GLU A 245 5.44 -12.05 -7.57
N ARG A 246 5.35 -13.33 -7.20
CA ARG A 246 6.46 -14.06 -6.58
C ARG A 246 7.43 -14.50 -7.67
N ILE A 247 6.91 -15.02 -8.78
CA ILE A 247 7.70 -15.31 -9.99
C ILE A 247 8.45 -14.06 -10.45
N PHE A 248 7.80 -12.90 -10.49
CA PHE A 248 8.43 -11.64 -10.86
C PHE A 248 9.60 -11.30 -9.94
N THR A 249 9.38 -11.37 -8.63
CA THR A 249 10.42 -11.12 -7.62
C THR A 249 11.61 -12.05 -7.80
N LEU A 250 11.39 -13.37 -7.88
CA LEU A 250 12.46 -14.35 -8.01
C LEU A 250 13.20 -14.23 -9.34
N TYR A 251 12.49 -13.97 -10.44
CA TYR A 251 13.10 -13.69 -11.73
C TYR A 251 14.06 -12.51 -11.66
N LEU A 252 13.62 -11.36 -11.13
CA LEU A 252 14.44 -10.15 -11.05
C LEU A 252 15.67 -10.35 -10.15
N LYS A 253 15.49 -10.97 -8.97
CA LYS A 253 16.62 -11.28 -8.07
C LYS A 253 17.64 -12.21 -8.74
N HIS A 254 17.17 -13.22 -9.47
CA HIS A 254 18.05 -14.10 -10.21
C HIS A 254 18.80 -13.36 -11.33
N GLN A 255 18.13 -12.50 -12.12
CA GLN A 255 18.80 -11.70 -13.15
C GLN A 255 19.87 -10.79 -12.56
N LEU A 256 19.57 -10.09 -11.45
CA LEU A 256 20.53 -9.24 -10.73
C LEU A 256 21.76 -10.02 -10.23
N ALA A 257 21.56 -11.27 -9.79
CA ALA A 257 22.66 -12.13 -9.33
C ALA A 257 23.52 -12.66 -10.48
N MET A 258 22.91 -12.98 -11.63
CA MET A 258 23.59 -13.66 -12.73
C MET A 258 24.16 -12.73 -13.80
N ARG A 259 23.64 -11.51 -13.92
CA ARG A 259 23.99 -10.55 -14.98
C ARG A 259 24.47 -9.24 -14.37
N PRO A 260 25.79 -8.99 -14.32
CA PRO A 260 26.35 -7.77 -13.75
C PRO A 260 25.90 -6.47 -14.44
N ASP A 261 25.48 -6.56 -15.70
CA ASP A 261 24.96 -5.47 -16.53
C ASP A 261 23.43 -5.28 -16.40
N PHE A 262 22.75 -6.17 -15.67
CA PHE A 262 21.32 -6.05 -15.43
C PHE A 262 21.06 -5.05 -14.30
N HIS A 263 20.45 -3.91 -14.65
CA HIS A 263 20.18 -2.83 -13.71
C HIS A 263 18.70 -2.51 -13.67
N LEU A 264 18.18 -2.30 -12.46
CA LEU A 264 16.80 -1.88 -12.22
C LEU A 264 16.75 -0.42 -11.82
N ARG A 265 15.68 0.26 -12.24
CA ARG A 265 15.27 1.55 -11.69
C ARG A 265 13.97 1.38 -10.92
N GLU A 266 14.00 1.73 -9.65
CA GLU A 266 12.86 1.57 -8.76
C GLU A 266 12.07 2.88 -8.67
N LEU A 267 10.76 2.80 -8.93
CA LEU A 267 9.83 3.91 -8.74
C LEU A 267 8.75 3.56 -7.71
N PRO A 268 8.25 4.54 -6.94
CA PRO A 268 7.06 4.34 -6.13
C PRO A 268 5.85 4.18 -7.05
N VAL A 269 4.80 3.57 -6.49
CA VAL A 269 3.52 3.38 -7.15
C VAL A 269 2.47 4.23 -6.43
N LEU A 270 1.77 5.08 -7.16
CA LEU A 270 0.57 5.76 -6.69
C LEU A 270 -0.58 4.77 -6.67
N VAL A 271 -1.29 4.69 -5.56
CA VAL A 271 -2.43 3.80 -5.38
C VAL A 271 -3.67 4.63 -5.10
N GLU A 272 -4.67 4.51 -5.94
CA GLU A 272 -5.98 5.12 -5.67
C GLU A 272 -6.68 4.36 -4.54
N THR A 273 -6.94 5.05 -3.43
CA THR A 273 -7.72 4.50 -2.31
C THR A 273 -8.66 5.58 -1.77
N GLU A 274 -9.61 5.21 -0.91
CA GLU A 274 -10.49 6.18 -0.23
C GLU A 274 -9.71 7.12 0.72
N HIS A 275 -8.47 6.78 1.07
CA HIS A 275 -7.67 7.46 2.08
C HIS A 275 -6.36 8.00 1.51
N SER A 276 -6.16 9.31 1.58
CA SER A 276 -4.93 9.94 1.09
C SER A 276 -3.80 9.93 2.13
N HIS A 277 -2.59 9.64 1.65
CA HIS A 277 -1.33 9.87 2.34
C HIS A 277 -0.94 11.35 2.43
N LEU A 278 -1.58 12.23 1.65
CA LEU A 278 -1.20 13.63 1.45
C LEU A 278 -1.88 14.62 2.42
N ALA A 279 -2.63 14.13 3.42
CA ALA A 279 -3.41 14.97 4.33
C ALA A 279 -2.55 16.09 4.96
N ARG A 280 -2.98 17.33 4.72
CA ARG A 280 -2.27 18.58 5.05
C ARG A 280 -2.42 18.89 6.53
N LEU A 281 -1.32 19.14 7.23
CA LEU A 281 -1.34 19.84 8.51
C LEU A 281 -0.41 21.06 8.42
N ARG A 282 -0.99 22.27 8.39
CA ARG A 282 -0.20 23.51 8.40
C ARG A 282 0.35 23.76 9.80
N VAL A 283 1.67 23.76 9.96
CA VAL A 283 2.32 24.08 11.24
C VAL A 283 2.14 25.57 11.54
N LEU A 284 1.34 25.89 12.56
CA LEU A 284 1.28 27.22 13.17
C LEU A 284 2.33 27.28 14.30
N PRO A 285 3.22 28.28 14.32
CA PRO A 285 4.18 28.42 15.40
C PRO A 285 3.45 28.68 16.72
N SER A 286 3.66 27.84 17.73
CA SER A 286 3.23 28.10 19.11
C SER A 286 4.41 27.96 20.06
N ARG A 287 4.46 28.78 21.11
CA ARG A 287 5.56 28.78 22.09
C ARG A 287 5.53 27.57 23.03
N HIS A 288 4.45 26.78 23.09
CA HIS A 288 4.23 25.71 24.10
C HIS A 288 3.71 24.39 23.47
N GLY A 289 3.98 24.16 22.18
CA GLY A 289 3.53 22.99 21.41
C GLY A 289 3.50 23.28 19.90
N ALA A 290 3.32 22.28 19.04
CA ALA A 290 2.97 22.51 17.64
C ALA A 290 1.46 22.54 17.50
N THR A 291 0.91 23.67 17.03
CA THR A 291 -0.49 23.73 16.62
C THR A 291 -0.55 23.53 15.11
N TYR A 292 -1.35 22.59 14.63
CA TYR A 292 -1.59 22.33 13.23
C TYR A 292 -2.98 22.83 12.87
N GLY A 293 -3.08 23.70 11.86
CA GLY A 293 -4.35 24.23 11.37
C GLY A 293 -4.88 23.43 10.18
N LEU A 294 -6.17 23.09 10.25
CA LEU A 294 -7.05 22.75 9.14
C LEU A 294 -8.07 23.90 8.99
N ASP A 295 -8.73 24.02 7.83
CA ASP A 295 -9.76 25.06 7.64
C ASP A 295 -10.88 24.91 8.69
N GLY A 296 -10.86 25.76 9.71
CA GLY A 296 -11.81 25.77 10.83
C GLY A 296 -11.47 24.87 12.03
N ALA A 297 -10.39 24.08 11.98
CA ALA A 297 -9.97 23.21 13.08
C ALA A 297 -8.47 23.36 13.41
N SER A 298 -8.11 23.09 14.65
CA SER A 298 -6.71 23.09 15.08
C SER A 298 -6.39 21.89 15.95
N VAL A 299 -5.17 21.39 15.82
CA VAL A 299 -4.63 20.30 16.61
C VAL A 299 -3.38 20.79 17.30
N THR A 300 -3.34 20.79 18.63
CA THR A 300 -2.12 21.14 19.35
C THR A 300 -1.49 19.91 19.99
N LEU A 301 -0.20 19.72 19.71
CA LEU A 301 0.65 18.70 20.34
C LEU A 301 1.40 19.32 21.52
N HIS A 302 1.10 18.87 22.72
CA HIS A 302 1.77 19.29 23.95
C HIS A 302 2.60 18.13 24.53
N PRO A 303 3.90 18.31 24.79
CA PRO A 303 4.62 17.42 25.68
C PRO A 303 4.04 17.55 27.10
N LEU A 304 3.68 16.43 27.72
CA LEU A 304 3.09 16.40 29.07
C LEU A 304 4.12 16.42 30.20
N ASN A 305 5.41 16.20 29.88
CA ASN A 305 6.53 16.20 30.83
C ASN A 305 7.84 16.65 30.14
N GLU A 306 8.79 17.19 30.93
CA GLU A 306 10.12 17.64 30.45
C GLU A 306 11.02 16.49 29.93
N ALA A 307 10.59 15.24 30.10
CA ALA A 307 11.35 14.03 29.80
C ALA A 307 11.50 13.70 28.31
N GLY A 308 10.71 14.31 27.42
CA GLY A 308 10.76 14.07 25.97
C GLY A 308 10.98 15.37 25.19
N ARG A 309 11.97 15.39 24.29
CA ARG A 309 12.08 16.47 23.29
C ARG A 309 11.14 16.16 22.13
N VAL A 310 10.04 16.90 22.02
CA VAL A 310 9.25 16.92 20.78
C VAL A 310 10.03 17.72 19.74
N ARG A 311 10.76 17.04 18.85
CA ARG A 311 11.40 17.70 17.70
C ARG A 311 10.41 17.80 16.55
N LEU A 312 10.07 19.04 16.23
CA LEU A 312 9.24 19.39 15.08
C LEU A 312 10.18 19.72 13.93
N SER A 313 10.20 18.88 12.90
CA SER A 313 10.85 19.24 11.64
C SER A 313 9.86 20.01 10.77
N SER A 314 10.29 21.17 10.25
CA SER A 314 9.51 21.97 9.30
C SER A 314 8.96 21.10 8.15
N GLY A 315 7.63 21.09 7.98
CA GLY A 315 6.97 20.37 6.88
C GLY A 315 6.60 18.91 7.17
N ARG A 316 6.59 18.49 8.43
CA ARG A 316 6.14 17.17 8.90
C ARG A 316 5.16 17.34 10.07
N THR A 317 4.12 16.52 10.16
CA THR A 317 3.36 16.30 11.40
C THR A 317 4.05 15.30 12.32
N HIS A 318 5.38 15.31 12.34
CA HIS A 318 6.12 14.32 13.09
C HIS A 318 6.35 14.87 14.48
N ALA A 319 5.66 14.29 15.47
CA ALA A 319 6.10 14.41 16.85
C ALA A 319 7.00 13.21 17.15
N VAL A 320 8.30 13.46 17.14
CA VAL A 320 9.29 12.50 17.65
C VAL A 320 9.28 12.63 19.17
N VAL A 321 8.98 11.53 19.85
CA VAL A 321 9.05 11.45 21.29
C VAL A 321 10.25 10.58 21.65
N ASP A 322 11.31 11.21 22.15
CA ASP A 322 12.48 10.52 22.68
C ASP A 322 12.11 9.86 24.01
N VAL A 323 12.04 8.53 24.04
CA VAL A 323 11.83 7.75 25.26
C VAL A 323 13.20 7.36 25.83
N ARG A 324 13.48 7.74 27.07
CA ARG A 324 14.69 7.30 27.79
C ARG A 324 14.33 6.19 28.77
N ALA A 325 15.11 5.10 28.74
CA ALA A 325 14.84 3.88 29.50
C ALA A 325 14.91 4.05 31.03
N ASP A 326 15.51 5.14 31.51
CA ASP A 326 15.73 5.45 32.93
C ASP A 326 14.67 6.40 33.51
N THR A 327 13.72 6.89 32.71
CA THR A 327 12.71 7.83 33.20
C THR A 327 11.43 7.10 33.62
N PRO A 328 11.06 7.10 34.92
CA PRO A 328 9.89 6.36 35.43
C PRO A 328 8.57 6.89 34.87
N ASP A 329 8.54 8.17 34.49
CA ASP A 329 7.45 8.82 33.79
C ASP A 329 7.77 8.87 32.30
N LEU A 330 7.32 7.84 31.58
CA LEU A 330 7.46 7.77 30.13
C LEU A 330 6.84 9.01 29.47
N PRO A 331 7.40 9.48 28.34
CA PRO A 331 6.94 10.70 27.74
C PRO A 331 5.50 10.54 27.26
N ALA A 332 4.70 11.59 27.47
CA ALA A 332 3.30 11.59 27.10
C ALA A 332 2.99 12.76 26.17
N LEU A 333 2.22 12.48 25.12
CA LEU A 333 1.82 13.44 24.12
C LEU A 333 0.33 13.76 24.34
N SER A 334 0.01 15.03 24.61
CA SER A 334 -1.38 15.49 24.58
C SER A 334 -1.70 16.06 23.22
N VAL A 335 -2.74 15.53 22.60
CA VAL A 335 -3.31 15.99 21.34
C VAL A 335 -4.64 16.64 21.65
N SER A 336 -4.69 17.98 21.53
CA SER A 336 -5.92 18.74 21.74
C SER A 336 -6.49 19.16 20.39
N PHE A 337 -7.75 18.86 20.15
CA PHE A 337 -8.52 19.26 18.98
C PHE A 337 -9.50 20.37 19.35
N GLN A 338 -9.58 21.40 18.50
CA GLN A 338 -10.57 22.46 18.58
C GLN A 338 -11.08 22.80 17.17
N GLY A 339 -12.37 22.59 16.90
CA GLY A 339 -12.97 22.84 15.58
C GLY A 339 -14.37 22.25 15.42
N PRO A 340 -14.96 22.26 14.20
CA PRO A 340 -16.17 21.49 13.92
C PRO A 340 -15.92 20.00 14.22
N GLU A 341 -16.96 19.30 14.68
CA GLU A 341 -16.86 17.91 15.14
C GLU A 341 -16.29 17.00 14.03
N PRO A 342 -15.07 16.45 14.22
CA PRO A 342 -14.48 15.56 13.24
C PRO A 342 -15.13 14.19 13.35
N ALA A 343 -15.48 13.59 12.21
CA ALA A 343 -16.02 12.24 12.19
C ALA A 343 -14.98 11.21 12.68
N ARG A 344 -13.70 11.46 12.40
CA ARG A 344 -12.58 10.61 12.84
C ARG A 344 -11.27 11.38 12.95
N VAL A 345 -10.49 11.04 13.96
CA VAL A 345 -9.08 11.40 14.08
C VAL A 345 -8.24 10.12 13.97
N CYS A 346 -7.38 10.03 12.95
CA CYS A 346 -6.45 8.91 12.74
C CYS A 346 -5.05 9.25 13.22
N PHE A 347 -4.47 8.44 14.10
CA PHE A 347 -3.05 8.53 14.47
C PHE A 347 -2.27 7.41 13.81
N ARG A 348 -1.11 7.71 13.22
CA ARG A 348 -0.13 6.69 12.85
C ARG A 348 1.03 6.71 13.83
N LEU A 349 1.21 5.63 14.57
CA LEU A 349 2.34 5.46 15.48
C LEU A 349 3.36 4.51 14.86
N TRP A 350 4.64 4.76 15.12
CA TRP A 350 5.74 3.86 14.78
C TRP A 350 6.76 3.82 15.90
N SER A 351 7.47 2.69 15.99
CA SER A 351 8.61 2.52 16.86
C SER A 351 9.81 2.01 16.08
N THR A 352 10.98 2.60 16.32
CA THR A 352 12.27 2.02 15.88
C THR A 352 12.94 1.22 16.99
N CYS A 353 12.24 0.90 18.09
CA CYS A 353 12.79 0.09 19.17
C CYS A 353 13.14 -1.31 18.63
N PRO A 354 14.42 -1.70 18.59
CA PRO A 354 14.78 -3.05 18.20
C PRO A 354 14.35 -4.03 19.30
N GLY A 355 13.61 -5.07 18.94
CA GLY A 355 13.32 -6.21 19.83
C GLY A 355 12.49 -5.92 21.08
N LYS A 356 11.76 -4.80 21.16
CA LYS A 356 10.88 -4.47 22.30
C LYS A 356 9.53 -3.97 21.83
N ASP A 357 8.46 -4.53 22.41
CA ASP A 357 7.12 -4.00 22.20
C ASP A 357 6.94 -2.67 22.94
N VAL A 358 6.18 -1.77 22.32
CA VAL A 358 5.72 -0.52 22.93
C VAL A 358 4.21 -0.62 23.16
N ASP A 359 3.79 -0.74 24.41
CA ASP A 359 2.40 -0.59 24.82
C ASP A 359 2.04 0.91 24.84
N VAL A 360 1.11 1.33 24.00
CA VAL A 360 0.56 2.68 23.91
C VAL A 360 -0.79 2.74 24.61
N ASP A 361 -0.91 3.62 25.61
CA ASP A 361 -2.13 3.90 26.36
C ASP A 361 -2.67 5.27 25.92
N ILE A 362 -3.77 5.26 25.16
CA ILE A 362 -4.45 6.46 24.64
C ILE A 362 -5.68 6.73 25.49
N ARG A 363 -5.71 7.88 26.17
CA ARG A 363 -6.85 8.30 27.01
C ARG A 363 -7.56 9.46 26.37
N SER A 364 -8.88 9.35 26.29
CA SER A 364 -9.77 10.42 25.84
C SER A 364 -10.92 10.62 26.84
N HIS A 365 -11.70 11.67 26.63
CA HIS A 365 -12.97 11.86 27.34
C HIS A 365 -13.99 10.73 27.06
N ALA A 366 -13.85 10.04 25.92
CA ALA A 366 -14.73 8.94 25.50
C ALA A 366 -14.28 7.56 26.05
N GLY A 367 -13.10 7.46 26.63
CA GLY A 367 -12.57 6.19 27.17
C GLY A 367 -11.06 6.04 27.03
N GLN A 368 -10.56 4.88 27.48
CA GLN A 368 -9.16 4.48 27.43
C GLN A 368 -8.97 3.33 26.44
N HIS A 369 -7.98 3.47 25.55
CA HIS A 369 -7.59 2.47 24.56
C HIS A 369 -6.14 2.07 24.81
N ALA A 370 -5.87 0.77 24.87
CA ALA A 370 -4.52 0.23 25.00
C ALA A 370 -4.14 -0.54 23.74
N VAL A 371 -2.98 -0.24 23.17
CA VAL A 371 -2.53 -0.83 21.92
C VAL A 371 -1.08 -1.24 22.05
N ARG A 372 -0.71 -2.39 21.51
CA ARG A 372 0.68 -2.83 21.44
C ARG A 372 1.25 -2.56 20.06
N VAL A 373 2.37 -1.84 20.01
CA VAL A 373 3.17 -1.59 18.80
C VAL A 373 4.37 -2.53 18.83
N LEU A 374 4.48 -3.39 17.83
CA LEU A 374 5.57 -4.38 17.74
C LEU A 374 6.87 -3.73 17.22
N PRO A 375 8.04 -4.29 17.58
CA PRO A 375 9.33 -3.81 17.10
C PRO A 375 9.46 -3.89 15.57
N GLY A 376 10.20 -2.94 14.98
CA GLY A 376 10.51 -2.90 13.55
C GLY A 376 9.46 -2.19 12.69
N ALA A 377 9.56 -0.86 12.56
CA ALA A 377 8.81 -0.03 11.59
C ALA A 377 7.31 -0.37 11.40
N GLY A 378 6.66 -0.93 12.43
CA GLY A 378 5.26 -1.26 12.42
C GLY A 378 4.45 0.01 12.54
N TYR A 379 3.59 0.27 11.55
CA TYR A 379 2.63 1.36 11.60
C TYR A 379 1.33 0.86 12.21
N HIS A 380 0.82 1.57 13.21
CA HIS A 380 -0.52 1.34 13.73
C HIS A 380 -1.38 2.58 13.52
N ASP A 381 -2.47 2.42 12.78
CA ASP A 381 -3.45 3.46 12.52
C ASP A 381 -4.59 3.38 13.57
N PHE A 382 -4.89 4.52 14.22
CA PHE A 382 -5.89 4.61 15.30
C PHE A 382 -7.00 5.59 14.96
N ALA A 383 -8.23 5.11 14.80
CA ALA A 383 -9.40 5.95 14.59
C ALA A 383 -10.07 6.32 15.93
N LEU A 384 -10.18 7.59 16.27
CA LEU A 384 -10.95 8.04 17.44
C LEU A 384 -12.09 8.97 17.01
N CYS A 385 -13.28 8.77 17.57
CA CYS A 385 -14.35 9.75 17.50
C CYS A 385 -13.95 10.95 18.36
N ALA A 386 -14.07 12.16 17.83
CA ALA A 386 -13.80 13.37 18.61
C ALA A 386 -15.04 14.25 18.62
N ALA A 387 -15.39 14.76 19.81
CA ALA A 387 -16.28 15.90 19.93
C ALA A 387 -15.63 17.16 19.33
N SER A 388 -16.42 18.21 19.12
CA SER A 388 -15.96 19.56 18.68
C SER A 388 -14.78 20.11 19.50
N THR A 389 -14.65 19.66 20.75
CA THR A 389 -13.42 19.77 21.54
C THR A 389 -13.06 18.41 22.12
N ALA A 390 -11.89 17.88 21.76
CA ALA A 390 -11.41 16.60 22.27
C ALA A 390 -9.95 16.72 22.70
N ARG A 391 -9.60 16.06 23.81
CA ARG A 391 -8.20 15.90 24.23
C ARG A 391 -7.88 14.43 24.33
N PHE A 392 -6.75 14.06 23.76
CA PHE A 392 -6.18 12.71 23.79
C PHE A 392 -4.82 12.75 24.48
N ASP A 393 -4.67 12.06 25.60
CA ASP A 393 -3.38 11.87 26.24
C ASP A 393 -2.82 10.50 25.82
N ILE A 394 -1.75 10.50 25.03
CA ILE A 394 -1.07 9.31 24.53
C ILE A 394 0.15 9.05 25.42
N ARG A 395 0.21 7.88 26.06
CA ARG A 395 1.32 7.46 26.91
C ARG A 395 1.98 6.22 26.32
N PHE A 396 3.29 6.25 26.20
CA PHE A 396 4.07 5.10 25.71
C PHE A 396 4.60 4.31 26.91
N ARG A 397 4.55 2.98 26.88
CA ARG A 397 5.14 2.08 27.89
C ARG A 397 5.91 0.99 27.17
N LEU A 398 7.15 0.74 27.60
CA LEU A 398 7.92 -0.37 27.06
C LEU A 398 7.52 -1.65 27.78
N SER A 399 7.25 -2.72 27.02
CA SER A 399 7.03 -4.02 27.63
C SER A 399 8.36 -4.52 28.21
N ARG A 400 8.34 -4.99 29.46
CA ARG A 400 9.51 -5.60 30.12
C ARG A 400 9.61 -7.06 29.70
N ALA A 401 9.96 -7.32 28.45
CA ALA A 401 10.33 -8.66 27.99
C ALA A 401 11.85 -8.72 27.82
N GLY A 402 12.57 -9.11 28.87
CA GLY A 402 14.02 -9.26 28.84
C GLY A 402 14.55 -9.79 30.16
N SER A 403 15.54 -10.70 30.10
CA SER A 403 16.17 -11.25 31.29
C SER A 403 16.93 -10.14 32.05
N PRO A 404 17.16 -10.26 33.37
CA PRO A 404 17.91 -9.26 34.15
C PRO A 404 19.30 -8.93 33.60
N GLU A 405 19.87 -9.79 32.75
CA GLU A 405 21.22 -9.65 32.18
C GLU A 405 21.28 -8.71 30.97
N GLU A 406 20.16 -8.40 30.32
CA GLU A 406 20.10 -7.45 29.18
C GLU A 406 20.11 -5.97 29.61
N ARG A 407 20.34 -5.67 30.89
CA ARG A 407 20.25 -4.31 31.47
C ARG A 407 21.46 -3.41 31.18
N HIS A 408 22.50 -3.92 30.52
CA HIS A 408 23.79 -3.21 30.42
C HIS A 408 24.23 -2.77 29.01
N THR A 409 23.43 -2.96 27.97
CA THR A 409 23.69 -2.28 26.69
C THR A 409 23.11 -0.88 26.72
N GLN A 410 23.95 0.07 27.10
CA GLN A 410 23.74 1.50 26.94
C GLN A 410 23.78 1.83 25.43
N VAL A 411 22.65 1.69 24.74
CA VAL A 411 22.48 2.11 23.33
C VAL A 411 21.18 2.91 23.20
N ASP A 412 21.40 4.22 23.09
CA ASP A 412 20.81 5.22 22.20
C ASP A 412 19.30 5.26 21.91
N MET A 413 18.76 6.47 22.14
CA MET A 413 17.48 7.04 21.68
C MET A 413 16.45 6.06 21.12
N GLN A 414 15.43 5.78 21.94
CA GLN A 414 14.21 5.12 21.49
C GLN A 414 13.27 6.17 20.93
N VAL A 415 13.04 6.12 19.63
CA VAL A 415 12.09 7.02 18.97
C VAL A 415 10.75 6.31 18.88
N VAL A 416 9.75 6.90 19.52
CA VAL A 416 8.35 6.63 19.20
C VAL A 416 7.80 7.89 18.54
N GLY A 417 7.32 7.73 17.31
CA GLY A 417 6.87 8.86 16.51
C GLY A 417 5.37 8.79 16.23
N LEU A 418 4.71 9.94 16.25
CA LEU A 418 3.44 10.14 15.56
C LEU A 418 3.80 10.62 14.15
N ASP A 419 3.56 9.77 13.14
CA ASP A 419 3.89 10.03 11.73
C ASP A 419 2.76 10.78 11.01
N ARG A 420 1.51 10.41 11.35
CA ARG A 420 0.32 10.98 10.72
C ARG A 420 -0.74 11.31 11.74
N LEU A 421 -1.39 12.43 11.45
CA LEU A 421 -2.65 12.80 12.03
C LEU A 421 -3.59 13.12 10.87
N ASN A 422 -4.54 12.23 10.60
CA ASN A 422 -5.58 12.50 9.61
C ASN A 422 -6.86 12.89 10.33
N ILE A 423 -7.51 13.95 9.89
CA ILE A 423 -8.81 14.36 10.43
C ILE A 423 -9.78 14.29 9.29
N VAL A 424 -10.83 13.49 9.47
CA VAL A 424 -11.92 13.40 8.51
C VAL A 424 -13.08 14.25 9.06
N PRO A 425 -13.38 15.41 8.45
CA PRO A 425 -14.56 16.19 8.77
C PRO A 425 -15.85 15.38 8.53
N GLN A 426 -16.88 15.62 9.34
CA GLN A 426 -18.21 15.05 9.08
C GLN A 426 -18.79 15.50 7.73
N SER A 427 -18.40 16.68 7.23
CA SER A 427 -18.80 17.20 5.92
C SER A 427 -18.25 16.39 4.74
N ASP A 428 -17.17 15.64 4.97
CA ASP A 428 -16.47 14.89 3.91
C ASP A 428 -17.05 13.47 3.76
N LEU A 429 -17.93 13.08 4.67
CA LEU A 429 -18.72 11.86 4.55
C LEU A 429 -19.95 12.11 3.67
N PRO A 430 -20.37 11.12 2.84
CA PRO A 430 -21.64 11.19 2.15
C PRO A 430 -22.81 11.45 3.11
N PRO A 431 -23.84 12.19 2.68
CA PRO A 431 -25.01 12.47 3.51
C PRO A 431 -25.64 11.19 4.07
N GLY A 432 -25.94 11.18 5.36
CA GLY A 432 -26.54 10.03 6.04
C GLY A 432 -25.54 8.95 6.47
N LEU A 433 -24.22 9.18 6.33
CA LEU A 433 -23.19 8.29 6.87
C LEU A 433 -22.46 8.93 8.04
N ARG A 434 -22.02 8.09 8.98
CA ARG A 434 -21.13 8.45 10.10
C ARG A 434 -20.07 7.37 10.28
N VAL A 435 -18.93 7.71 10.87
CA VAL A 435 -17.91 6.71 11.17
C VAL A 435 -18.43 5.75 12.25
N ALA A 436 -18.26 4.45 12.03
CA ALA A 436 -18.55 3.45 13.05
C ALA A 436 -17.43 3.49 14.10
N THR A 437 -17.78 3.41 15.38
CA THR A 437 -16.80 3.37 16.48
C THR A 437 -17.11 2.19 17.39
N LEU A 438 -16.14 1.74 18.20
CA LEU A 438 -16.38 0.69 19.18
C LEU A 438 -17.55 1.01 20.14
N ALA A 439 -17.84 2.30 20.39
CA ALA A 439 -18.92 2.73 21.26
C ALA A 439 -20.25 2.95 20.52
N SER A 440 -20.20 3.25 19.22
CA SER A 440 -21.37 3.62 18.40
C SER A 440 -21.76 2.56 17.38
N PHE A 441 -21.04 1.43 17.33
CA PHE A 441 -21.24 0.38 16.34
C PHE A 441 -22.67 -0.13 16.34
N ASP A 442 -23.31 -0.06 15.19
CA ASP A 442 -24.63 -0.64 14.92
C ASP A 442 -24.52 -1.56 13.71
N GLU A 443 -24.70 -2.86 13.92
CA GLU A 443 -24.47 -3.87 12.90
C GLU A 443 -25.34 -3.68 11.64
N PRO A 444 -26.66 -3.42 11.74
CA PRO A 444 -27.49 -3.14 10.57
C PRO A 444 -27.02 -1.90 9.79
N ALA A 445 -26.73 -0.79 10.47
CA ALA A 445 -26.24 0.43 9.84
C ALA A 445 -24.86 0.25 9.22
N TYR A 446 -24.01 -0.56 9.84
CA TYR A 446 -22.68 -0.90 9.36
C TYR A 446 -22.73 -1.74 8.08
N LEU A 447 -23.55 -2.79 8.05
CA LEU A 447 -23.73 -3.60 6.84
C LEU A 447 -24.39 -2.82 5.71
N ALA A 448 -25.37 -1.95 6.02
CA ALA A 448 -26.03 -1.11 5.03
C ALA A 448 -25.06 -0.14 4.34
N ALA A 449 -24.08 0.38 5.09
CA ALA A 449 -23.09 1.31 4.57
C ALA A 449 -21.88 0.63 3.90
N ASN A 450 -21.72 -0.69 4.06
CA ASN A 450 -20.60 -1.46 3.51
C ASN A 450 -21.11 -2.67 2.70
N PRO A 451 -21.55 -2.46 1.44
CA PRO A 451 -22.19 -3.49 0.62
C PRO A 451 -21.32 -4.72 0.36
N ASP A 452 -20.00 -4.55 0.36
CA ASP A 452 -19.03 -5.65 0.26
C ASP A 452 -19.17 -6.65 1.42
N LEU A 453 -19.35 -6.15 2.65
CA LEU A 453 -19.52 -6.98 3.85
C LEU A 453 -20.93 -7.59 3.91
N ALA A 454 -21.95 -6.86 3.45
CA ALA A 454 -23.29 -7.41 3.29
C ALA A 454 -23.30 -8.59 2.29
N GLY A 455 -22.50 -8.50 1.23
CA GLY A 455 -22.28 -9.59 0.29
C GLY A 455 -21.63 -10.82 0.95
N VAL A 456 -20.62 -10.60 1.80
CA VAL A 456 -19.97 -11.69 2.56
C VAL A 456 -20.97 -12.39 3.47
N LEU A 457 -21.76 -11.65 4.26
CA LEU A 457 -22.78 -12.22 5.16
C LEU A 457 -23.84 -13.04 4.40
N ALA A 458 -24.20 -12.62 3.19
CA ALA A 458 -25.13 -13.35 2.34
C ALA A 458 -24.58 -14.71 1.86
N THR A 459 -23.26 -14.83 1.74
CA THR A 459 -22.57 -16.06 1.29
C THR A 459 -21.99 -16.90 2.42
N ASP A 460 -21.73 -16.30 3.58
CA ASP A 460 -21.18 -16.92 4.78
C ASP A 460 -21.94 -16.41 6.00
N THR A 461 -22.90 -17.22 6.47
CA THR A 461 -23.70 -16.90 7.66
C THR A 461 -22.91 -16.97 8.97
N THR A 462 -21.64 -17.39 8.92
CA THR A 462 -20.74 -17.39 10.09
C THR A 462 -19.91 -16.11 10.20
N PHE A 463 -19.96 -15.24 9.18
CA PHE A 463 -19.33 -13.93 9.22
C PHE A 463 -19.94 -13.08 10.34
N ASP A 464 -19.10 -12.63 11.26
CA ASP A 464 -19.47 -11.74 12.36
C ASP A 464 -19.05 -10.30 11.99
N PRO A 465 -20.00 -9.40 11.65
CA PRO A 465 -19.69 -8.03 11.24
C PRO A 465 -19.08 -7.21 12.39
N HIS A 466 -19.44 -7.52 13.63
CA HIS A 466 -18.87 -6.88 14.82
C HIS A 466 -17.43 -7.32 15.04
N LEU A 467 -17.12 -8.60 14.86
CA LEU A 467 -15.74 -9.10 14.90
C LEU A 467 -14.89 -8.50 13.77
N HIS A 468 -15.41 -8.49 12.54
CA HIS A 468 -14.76 -7.84 11.40
C HIS A 468 -14.51 -6.36 11.68
N PHE A 469 -15.51 -5.64 12.19
CA PHE A 469 -15.35 -4.24 12.53
C PHE A 469 -14.27 -4.05 13.59
N ARG A 470 -14.25 -4.86 14.65
CA ARG A 470 -13.22 -4.79 15.70
C ARG A 470 -11.81 -5.09 15.20
N GLN A 471 -11.66 -6.03 14.27
CA GLN A 471 -10.35 -6.47 13.76
C GLN A 471 -9.83 -5.62 12.60
N HIS A 472 -10.73 -5.15 11.74
CA HIS A 472 -10.40 -4.51 10.47
C HIS A 472 -11.17 -3.20 10.27
N GLY A 473 -12.50 -3.24 10.37
CA GLY A 473 -13.36 -2.12 9.97
C GLY A 473 -13.13 -0.83 10.76
N PHE A 474 -12.77 -0.92 12.04
CA PHE A 474 -12.42 0.22 12.88
C PHE A 474 -11.11 0.88 12.43
N ILE A 475 -10.11 0.08 12.04
CA ILE A 475 -8.80 0.55 11.56
C ILE A 475 -8.95 1.14 10.16
N GLU A 476 -9.73 0.48 9.30
CA GLU A 476 -10.13 0.98 7.98
C GLU A 476 -10.98 2.25 8.06
N GLY A 477 -11.58 2.53 9.23
CA GLY A 477 -12.60 3.56 9.49
C GLY A 477 -13.79 3.48 8.56
N ARG A 478 -14.27 2.24 8.40
CA ARG A 478 -15.54 1.92 7.79
C ARG A 478 -16.66 2.74 8.44
N VAL A 479 -17.60 3.17 7.61
CA VAL A 479 -18.73 4.00 8.00
C VAL A 479 -19.95 3.14 8.31
N GLN A 480 -20.95 3.73 8.94
CA GLN A 480 -22.27 3.15 9.18
C GLN A 480 -23.32 4.21 8.88
N SER A 481 -24.54 3.80 8.55
CA SER A 481 -25.65 4.73 8.38
C SER A 481 -25.89 5.54 9.67
N ALA A 482 -26.13 6.83 9.51
CA ALA A 482 -26.61 7.67 10.59
C ALA A 482 -28.07 7.27 10.92
N PRO A 483 -28.45 7.27 12.20
CA PRO A 483 -29.83 6.98 12.63
C PRO A 483 -30.84 8.01 12.12
#